data_AF-A0A7J4MCD0-F1
#
_entry.id   AF-A0A7J4MCD0-F1
#
_cell.length_a   1.000
_cell.length_b   1.000
_cell.length_c   1.000
_cell.angle_alpha   90.00
_cell.angle_beta   90.00
_cell.angle_gamma   90.00
#
_symmetry.space_group_name_H-M   'P 1'
#
loop_
_entity.id
_entity.type
_entity.pdbx_description
1 polymer ?
#
loop_
_entity_poly.entity_id
_entity_poly.type
_entity_poly.pdbx_seq_one_letter_code
_entity_poly.pdbx_strand_id
1 'polypeptide(L)'
;MTGDGVNDAPALAQANIGVAMGIAGTDVAKDAADMILQDDNFANIVQAVEEGRKIYSNIRNFVRYQISTNVAAVLLLFVSTLVLGWELPLTATQILVINILMDGPPAVALGMEKRHGEVMDRPPRPVGEPLPNLQDITLILFLGAVMVTGTMIVFGLAGGEVITGPCQGMGAGFDVATCLEQEEAGGGALFDAWDQELRESRTMAFSVFIVYQLFNVLNCRSGNRSIVFDLGVFSNRAINYATMISMGLLLIFVQGAGMPLPFGDVVVGDLLKTTALESQDWLVVVLVASTVLVMDEFRKIIRLALTKTDRA
;
A
#
# COMPACT_ATOMS: atom_id res chain seq x y z
N MET A 1 31.83 17.15 -3.74
CA MET A 1 33.11 17.69 -4.23
C MET A 1 33.05 17.71 -5.74
N THR A 2 33.63 18.69 -6.41
CA THR A 2 33.75 18.72 -7.89
C THR A 2 35.23 18.74 -8.26
N GLY A 3 35.63 18.05 -9.31
CA GLY A 3 37.03 18.00 -9.75
C GLY A 3 37.20 17.48 -11.17
N ASP A 4 38.38 17.68 -11.74
CA ASP A 4 38.72 17.27 -13.10
C ASP A 4 40.12 16.62 -13.17
N GLY A 5 40.98 16.89 -12.20
CA GLY A 5 42.35 16.38 -12.16
C GLY A 5 42.54 15.12 -11.33
N VAL A 6 43.65 14.42 -11.59
CA VAL A 6 44.17 13.31 -10.75
C VAL A 6 44.38 13.72 -9.29
N ASN A 7 44.70 14.99 -9.04
CA ASN A 7 44.85 15.57 -7.70
C ASN A 7 43.52 15.67 -6.94
N ASP A 8 42.39 15.72 -7.66
CA ASP A 8 41.07 15.80 -7.04
C ASP A 8 40.51 14.40 -6.70
N ALA A 9 41.07 13.34 -7.27
CA ALA A 9 40.59 11.97 -7.08
C ALA A 9 40.43 11.55 -5.60
N PRO A 10 41.38 11.84 -4.68
CA PRO A 10 41.19 11.52 -3.26
C PRO A 10 40.01 12.27 -2.62
N ALA A 11 39.78 13.53 -3.02
CA ALA A 11 38.71 14.36 -2.49
C ALA A 11 37.34 13.99 -3.10
N LEU A 12 37.31 13.58 -4.37
CA LEU A 12 36.13 13.02 -5.04
C LEU A 12 35.70 11.73 -4.34
N ALA A 13 36.63 10.80 -4.13
CA ALA A 13 36.36 9.52 -3.49
C ALA A 13 35.96 9.61 -2.00
N GLN A 14 36.41 10.65 -1.28
CA GLN A 14 35.99 10.89 0.11
C GLN A 14 34.67 11.65 0.24
N ALA A 15 34.21 12.33 -0.82
CA ALA A 15 32.96 13.06 -0.75
C ALA A 15 31.78 12.10 -0.68
N ASN A 16 30.68 12.54 -0.05
CA ASN A 16 29.44 11.75 -0.10
C ASN A 16 28.89 11.59 -1.53
N ILE A 17 29.15 12.59 -2.38
CA ILE A 17 29.00 12.53 -3.84
C ILE A 17 30.17 13.31 -4.46
N GLY A 18 31.03 12.61 -5.19
CA GLY A 18 32.05 13.16 -6.07
C GLY A 18 31.49 13.42 -7.48
N VAL A 19 31.76 14.60 -8.05
CA VAL A 19 31.31 14.99 -9.39
C VAL A 19 32.50 15.33 -10.28
N ALA A 20 32.70 14.59 -11.36
CA ALA A 20 33.79 14.81 -12.31
C ALA A 20 33.32 15.48 -13.62
N MET A 21 34.23 16.21 -14.25
CA MET A 21 34.03 16.79 -15.59
C MET A 21 34.14 15.69 -16.66
N GLY A 22 33.22 15.68 -17.63
CA GLY A 22 33.15 14.68 -18.70
C GLY A 22 34.14 14.95 -19.83
N ILE A 23 34.36 16.22 -20.19
CA ILE A 23 35.24 16.61 -21.30
C ILE A 23 36.64 16.94 -20.77
N ALA A 24 36.73 17.89 -19.85
CA ALA A 24 38.01 18.33 -19.27
C ALA A 24 38.60 17.34 -18.25
N GLY A 25 37.77 16.46 -17.68
CA GLY A 25 38.20 15.55 -16.62
C GLY A 25 39.09 14.42 -17.09
N THR A 26 40.16 14.19 -16.32
CA THR A 26 41.04 13.01 -16.43
C THR A 26 40.27 11.71 -16.15
N ASP A 27 40.70 10.61 -16.74
CA ASP A 27 40.05 9.30 -16.52
C ASP A 27 40.09 8.89 -15.05
N VAL A 28 41.16 9.26 -14.33
CA VAL A 28 41.28 9.00 -12.89
C VAL A 28 40.27 9.81 -12.08
N ALA A 29 40.00 11.07 -12.45
CA ALA A 29 38.97 11.88 -11.79
C ALA A 29 37.56 11.31 -12.06
N LYS A 30 37.29 10.85 -13.29
CA LYS A 30 36.01 10.23 -13.67
C LYS A 30 35.76 8.91 -12.95
N ASP A 31 36.79 8.07 -12.84
CA ASP A 31 36.72 6.78 -12.14
C ASP A 31 36.56 6.95 -10.62
N ALA A 32 37.11 8.02 -10.06
CA ALA A 32 36.99 8.35 -8.64
C ALA A 32 35.67 9.04 -8.25
N ALA A 33 34.82 9.42 -9.22
CA ALA A 33 33.59 10.18 -8.97
C ALA A 33 32.32 9.31 -9.07
N ASP A 34 31.28 9.68 -8.33
CA ASP A 34 29.96 9.02 -8.37
C ASP A 34 29.07 9.53 -9.51
N MET A 35 29.36 10.73 -10.03
CA MET A 35 28.59 11.39 -11.08
C MET A 35 29.53 12.10 -12.06
N ILE A 36 29.22 12.04 -13.36
CA ILE A 36 30.03 12.66 -14.42
C ILE A 36 29.16 13.66 -15.19
N LEU A 37 29.64 14.90 -15.35
CA LEU A 37 29.01 15.93 -16.16
C LEU A 37 29.47 15.81 -17.61
N GLN A 38 28.70 15.11 -18.45
CA GLN A 38 29.09 14.85 -19.85
C GLN A 38 29.34 16.11 -20.70
N ASP A 39 28.74 17.24 -20.31
CA ASP A 39 28.81 18.52 -21.01
C ASP A 39 29.62 19.59 -20.25
N ASP A 40 30.27 19.23 -19.15
CA ASP A 40 31.05 20.14 -18.30
C ASP A 40 30.24 21.35 -17.78
N ASN A 41 28.92 21.24 -17.70
CA ASN A 41 28.05 22.32 -17.27
C ASN A 41 27.63 22.19 -15.80
N PHE A 42 28.11 23.12 -14.96
CA PHE A 42 27.75 23.17 -13.54
C PHE A 42 26.25 23.32 -13.28
N ALA A 43 25.46 23.88 -14.21
CA ALA A 43 24.01 23.97 -14.07
C ALA A 43 23.34 22.60 -13.93
N ASN A 44 23.94 21.55 -14.49
CA ASN A 44 23.41 20.18 -14.37
C ASN A 44 23.52 19.63 -12.95
N ILE A 45 24.45 20.13 -12.12
CA ILE A 45 24.48 19.78 -10.70
C ILE A 45 23.21 20.29 -10.00
N VAL A 46 22.78 21.52 -10.31
CA VAL A 46 21.56 22.09 -9.73
C VAL A 46 20.34 21.28 -10.15
N GLN A 47 20.24 20.90 -11.42
CA GLN A 47 19.16 20.04 -11.92
C GLN A 47 19.19 18.65 -11.27
N ALA A 48 20.36 18.05 -11.11
CA ALA A 48 20.51 16.77 -10.44
C ALA A 48 20.11 16.83 -8.96
N VAL A 49 20.43 17.93 -8.27
CA VAL A 49 19.97 18.17 -6.89
C VAL A 49 18.45 18.33 -6.85
N GLU A 50 17.86 19.06 -7.79
CA GLU A 50 16.41 19.21 -7.90
C GLU A 50 15.74 17.84 -8.09
N GLU A 51 16.18 17.05 -9.06
CA GLU A 51 15.65 15.70 -9.31
C GLU A 51 15.87 14.76 -8.12
N GLY A 52 17.03 14.82 -7.45
CA GLY A 52 17.28 14.05 -6.23
C GLY A 52 16.28 14.37 -5.12
N ARG A 53 15.92 15.65 -4.94
CA ARG A 53 14.88 16.07 -3.97
C ARG A 53 13.49 15.56 -4.36
N LYS A 54 13.15 15.57 -5.65
CA LYS A 54 11.90 15.03 -6.18
C LYS A 54 11.79 13.52 -5.93
N ILE A 55 12.81 12.76 -6.33
CA ILE A 55 12.89 11.30 -6.13
C ILE A 55 12.77 10.95 -4.64
N TYR A 56 13.48 11.67 -3.75
CA TYR A 56 13.37 11.42 -2.31
C TYR A 56 11.95 11.66 -1.77
N SER A 57 11.27 12.71 -2.25
CA SER A 57 9.86 12.95 -1.90
C SER A 57 8.96 11.80 -2.34
N ASN A 58 9.20 11.23 -3.51
CA ASN A 58 8.47 10.07 -4.03
C ASN A 58 8.73 8.81 -3.21
N ILE A 59 10.00 8.54 -2.89
CA ILE A 59 10.36 7.42 -2.00
C ILE A 59 9.64 7.56 -0.65
N ARG A 60 9.59 8.77 -0.09
CA ARG A 60 8.89 9.00 1.18
C ARG A 60 7.38 8.75 1.08
N ASN A 61 6.73 9.14 -0.02
CA ASN A 61 5.31 8.84 -0.26
C ASN A 61 5.05 7.34 -0.44
N PHE A 62 5.91 6.66 -1.21
CA PHE A 62 5.89 5.22 -1.43
C PHE A 62 6.08 4.43 -0.12
N VAL A 63 7.07 4.80 0.69
CA VAL A 63 7.35 4.14 1.98
C VAL A 63 6.18 4.32 2.95
N ARG A 64 5.56 5.52 3.00
CA ARG A 64 4.35 5.73 3.80
C ARG A 64 3.20 4.82 3.38
N TYR A 65 2.99 4.69 2.06
CA TYR A 65 1.97 3.81 1.51
C TYR A 65 2.22 2.36 1.93
N GLN A 66 3.39 1.78 1.61
CA GLN A 66 3.67 0.38 1.92
C GLN A 66 3.69 0.07 3.41
N ILE A 67 4.21 0.97 4.25
CA ILE A 67 4.21 0.73 5.70
C ILE A 67 2.79 0.81 6.25
N SER A 68 1.95 1.74 5.77
CA SER A 68 0.55 1.82 6.21
C SER A 68 -0.26 0.57 5.89
N THR A 69 -0.07 -0.02 4.70
CA THR A 69 -0.79 -1.23 4.29
C THR A 69 -0.31 -2.45 5.06
N ASN A 70 1.01 -2.61 5.24
CA ASN A 70 1.57 -3.70 6.03
C ASN A 70 1.19 -3.62 7.52
N VAL A 71 1.29 -2.43 8.12
CA VAL A 71 0.87 -2.24 9.52
C VAL A 71 -0.63 -2.51 9.68
N ALA A 72 -1.46 -2.06 8.74
CA ALA A 72 -2.89 -2.36 8.77
C ALA A 72 -3.18 -3.86 8.65
N ALA A 73 -2.49 -4.59 7.77
CA ALA A 73 -2.67 -6.04 7.63
C ALA A 73 -2.30 -6.78 8.92
N VAL A 74 -1.17 -6.43 9.53
CA VAL A 74 -0.73 -7.04 10.80
C VAL A 74 -1.69 -6.71 11.94
N LEU A 75 -2.12 -5.45 12.06
CA LEU A 75 -3.08 -5.04 13.08
C LEU A 75 -4.45 -5.68 12.88
N LEU A 76 -4.91 -5.85 11.64
CA LEU A 76 -6.15 -6.54 11.33
C LEU A 76 -6.12 -7.97 11.89
N LEU A 77 -5.09 -8.74 11.56
CA LEU A 77 -4.94 -10.11 12.05
C LEU A 77 -4.81 -10.18 13.57
N PHE A 78 -4.01 -9.28 14.16
CA PHE A 78 -3.80 -9.23 15.60
C PHE A 78 -5.10 -8.93 16.35
N VAL A 79 -5.84 -7.89 15.93
CA VAL A 79 -7.07 -7.48 16.60
C VAL A 79 -8.20 -8.48 16.35
N SER A 80 -8.39 -8.95 15.11
CA SER A 80 -9.49 -9.88 14.82
C SER A 80 -9.30 -11.22 15.50
N THR A 81 -8.10 -11.82 15.43
CA THR A 81 -7.91 -13.20 15.89
C THR A 81 -7.47 -13.27 17.35
N LEU A 82 -6.51 -12.45 17.79
CA LEU A 82 -6.00 -12.55 19.17
C LEU A 82 -6.85 -11.79 20.19
N VAL A 83 -7.50 -10.69 19.79
CA VAL A 83 -8.31 -9.88 20.72
C VAL A 83 -9.77 -10.30 20.69
N LEU A 84 -10.34 -10.52 19.50
CA LEU A 84 -11.77 -10.87 19.35
C LEU A 84 -12.03 -12.37 19.20
N GLY A 85 -11.02 -13.19 18.91
CA GLY A 85 -11.19 -14.63 18.73
C GLY A 85 -11.87 -15.02 17.43
N TRP A 86 -11.90 -14.13 16.42
CA TRP A 86 -12.48 -14.43 15.12
C TRP A 86 -11.55 -15.29 14.26
N GLU A 87 -12.13 -15.95 13.26
CA GLU A 87 -11.37 -16.62 12.21
C GLU A 87 -10.48 -15.64 11.44
N LEU A 88 -9.40 -16.18 10.83
CA LEU A 88 -8.45 -15.36 10.07
C LEU A 88 -9.16 -14.66 8.90
N PRO A 89 -9.24 -13.30 8.89
CA PRO A 89 -9.96 -12.56 7.86
C PRO A 89 -9.21 -12.55 6.52
N LEU A 90 -7.88 -12.70 6.56
CA LEU A 90 -7.03 -12.85 5.39
C LEU A 90 -6.14 -14.07 5.54
N THR A 91 -6.03 -14.86 4.48
CA THR A 91 -5.12 -16.00 4.44
C THR A 91 -3.69 -15.57 4.11
N ALA A 92 -2.71 -16.42 4.41
CA ALA A 92 -1.31 -16.15 4.06
C ALA A 92 -1.10 -15.95 2.54
N THR A 93 -1.83 -16.71 1.70
CA THR A 93 -1.76 -16.60 0.24
C THR A 93 -2.36 -15.28 -0.24
N GLN A 94 -3.47 -14.84 0.34
CA GLN A 94 -4.09 -13.55 0.04
C GLN A 94 -3.15 -12.38 0.39
N ILE A 95 -2.49 -12.43 1.56
CA ILE A 95 -1.53 -11.40 1.98
C ILE A 95 -0.33 -11.34 1.02
N LEU A 96 0.17 -12.49 0.56
CA LEU A 96 1.26 -12.55 -0.39
C LEU A 96 0.87 -11.92 -1.74
N VAL A 97 -0.33 -12.20 -2.24
CA VAL A 97 -0.85 -11.58 -3.46
C VAL A 97 -1.05 -10.08 -3.29
N ILE A 98 -1.56 -9.64 -2.13
CA ILE A 98 -1.68 -8.21 -1.82
C ILE A 98 -0.32 -7.51 -1.94
N ASN A 99 0.68 -8.00 -1.21
CA ASN A 99 1.97 -7.32 -1.09
C ASN A 99 2.82 -7.37 -2.37
N ILE A 100 2.78 -8.49 -3.10
CA ILE A 100 3.63 -8.67 -4.28
C ILE A 100 2.94 -8.15 -5.54
N LEU A 101 1.65 -8.46 -5.72
CA LEU A 101 0.97 -8.25 -6.98
C LEU A 101 0.07 -7.02 -6.98
N MET A 102 -0.73 -6.83 -5.93
CA MET A 102 -1.72 -5.74 -5.91
C MET A 102 -1.09 -4.39 -5.58
N ASP A 103 -0.16 -4.36 -4.63
CA ASP A 103 0.56 -3.15 -4.19
C ASP A 103 1.65 -2.69 -5.16
N GLY A 104 2.13 -3.59 -6.03
CA GLY A 104 3.23 -3.32 -6.97
C GLY A 104 2.95 -2.16 -7.93
N PRO A 105 1.88 -2.20 -8.75
CA PRO A 105 1.59 -1.12 -9.68
C PRO A 105 1.39 0.26 -9.00
N PRO A 106 0.58 0.38 -7.91
CA PRO A 106 0.42 1.64 -7.18
C PRO A 106 1.74 2.16 -6.58
N ALA A 107 2.58 1.27 -6.03
CA ALA A 107 3.89 1.61 -5.49
C ALA A 107 4.82 2.24 -6.54
N VAL A 108 4.93 1.62 -7.71
CA VAL A 108 5.76 2.15 -8.81
C VAL A 108 5.21 3.49 -9.30
N ALA A 109 3.89 3.62 -9.38
CA ALA A 109 3.25 4.87 -9.80
C ALA A 109 3.51 6.03 -8.83
N LEU A 110 3.56 5.78 -7.51
CA LEU A 110 3.97 6.77 -6.51
C LEU A 110 5.44 7.18 -6.67
N GLY A 111 6.31 6.24 -7.07
CA GLY A 111 7.71 6.51 -7.41
C GLY A 111 7.88 7.50 -8.57
N MET A 112 6.89 7.57 -9.47
CA MET A 112 6.89 8.38 -10.68
C MET A 112 6.02 9.65 -10.57
N GLU A 113 5.62 10.06 -9.36
CA GLU A 113 4.86 11.28 -9.16
C GLU A 113 5.67 12.50 -9.63
N LYS A 114 5.03 13.37 -10.42
CA LYS A 114 5.69 14.52 -11.05
C LYS A 114 5.40 15.82 -10.32
N ARG A 115 4.28 15.89 -9.60
CA ARG A 115 3.86 17.12 -8.92
C ARG A 115 4.50 17.22 -7.56
N HIS A 116 5.67 17.83 -7.54
CA HIS A 116 6.24 18.40 -6.32
C HIS A 116 6.07 19.91 -6.37
N GLY A 117 5.75 20.53 -5.23
CA GLY A 117 5.84 21.99 -5.13
C GLY A 117 7.27 22.46 -5.33
N GLU A 118 7.57 23.72 -5.02
CA GLU A 118 8.94 24.25 -5.13
C GLU A 118 9.88 23.53 -4.15
N VAL A 119 10.55 22.47 -4.62
CA VAL A 119 11.47 21.64 -3.83
C VAL A 119 12.80 22.35 -3.57
N MET A 120 13.13 23.32 -4.42
CA MET A 120 14.37 24.12 -4.34
C MET A 120 14.28 25.22 -3.28
N ASP A 121 13.08 25.72 -2.98
CA ASP A 121 12.85 26.76 -1.98
C ASP A 121 12.97 26.26 -0.54
N ARG A 122 13.01 24.95 -0.35
CA ARG A 122 13.19 24.31 0.95
C ARG A 122 14.67 24.11 1.25
N PRO A 123 15.10 24.24 2.51
CA PRO A 123 16.48 23.92 2.88
C PRO A 123 16.77 22.42 2.67
N PRO A 124 18.05 22.03 2.52
CA PRO A 124 18.44 20.62 2.48
C PRO A 124 17.91 19.85 3.70
N ARG A 125 17.45 18.61 3.47
CA ARG A 125 16.94 17.78 4.57
C ARG A 125 18.04 17.45 5.58
N PRO A 126 17.72 17.32 6.88
CA PRO A 126 18.68 16.83 7.85
C PRO A 126 18.98 15.34 7.60
N VAL A 127 20.27 14.97 7.65
CA VAL A 127 20.73 13.60 7.38
C VAL A 127 20.19 12.59 8.41
N GLY A 128 19.95 13.04 9.65
CA GLY A 128 19.42 12.22 10.74
C GLY A 128 17.89 12.11 10.80
N GLU A 129 17.13 12.70 9.86
CA GLU A 129 15.67 12.52 9.85
C GLU A 129 15.33 11.07 9.46
N PRO A 130 14.63 10.30 10.33
CA PRO A 130 14.24 8.95 10.00
C PRO A 130 13.15 8.93 8.93
N LEU A 131 13.11 7.85 8.17
CA LEU A 131 12.10 7.55 7.17
C LEU A 131 11.39 6.25 7.57
N PRO A 132 10.16 6.26 8.11
CA PRO A 132 9.25 7.40 8.30
C PRO A 132 9.55 8.28 9.53
N ASN A 133 9.19 9.57 9.47
CA ASN A 133 9.25 10.49 10.62
C ASN A 133 8.03 10.29 11.54
N LEU A 134 8.05 10.78 12.78
CA LEU A 134 6.92 10.73 13.74
C LEU A 134 5.60 11.21 13.13
N GLN A 135 5.61 12.30 12.37
CA GLN A 135 4.41 12.79 11.67
C GLN A 135 3.88 11.76 10.66
N ASP A 136 4.78 11.04 9.98
CA ASP A 136 4.42 10.00 9.03
C ASP A 136 3.89 8.77 9.78
N ILE A 137 4.51 8.39 10.90
CA ILE A 137 4.05 7.28 11.75
C ILE A 137 2.64 7.53 12.28
N THR A 138 2.35 8.73 12.78
CA THR A 138 0.99 9.06 13.25
C THR A 138 -0.05 8.96 12.14
N LEU A 139 0.32 9.36 10.91
CA LEU A 139 -0.55 9.24 9.74
C LEU A 139 -0.74 7.77 9.32
N ILE A 140 0.34 7.00 9.28
CA ILE A 140 0.34 5.56 8.98
C ILE A 140 -0.59 4.82 9.95
N LEU A 141 -0.49 5.09 11.25
CA LEU A 141 -1.34 4.48 12.27
C LEU A 141 -2.80 4.91 12.14
N PHE A 142 -3.07 6.19 11.85
CA PHE A 142 -4.43 6.68 11.63
C PHE A 142 -5.10 6.02 10.42
N LEU A 143 -4.42 5.99 9.27
CA LEU A 143 -4.92 5.34 8.05
C LEU A 143 -5.07 3.83 8.27
N GLY A 144 -4.10 3.22 8.96
CA GLY A 144 -4.15 1.81 9.34
C GLY A 144 -5.37 1.48 10.20
N ALA A 145 -5.67 2.31 11.21
CA ALA A 145 -6.84 2.12 12.07
C ALA A 145 -8.16 2.20 11.29
N VAL A 146 -8.27 3.14 10.32
CA VAL A 146 -9.45 3.25 9.45
C VAL A 146 -9.62 1.99 8.59
N MET A 147 -8.54 1.53 7.95
CA MET A 147 -8.55 0.32 7.12
C MET A 147 -8.91 -0.92 7.95
N VAL A 148 -8.28 -1.11 9.12
CA VAL A 148 -8.55 -2.23 10.03
C VAL A 148 -10.01 -2.24 10.47
N THR A 149 -10.50 -1.11 10.98
CA THR A 149 -11.88 -1.00 11.48
C THR A 149 -12.89 -1.29 10.37
N GLY A 150 -12.69 -0.72 9.18
CA GLY A 150 -13.58 -0.94 8.07
C GLY A 150 -13.54 -2.36 7.50
N THR A 151 -12.36 -2.97 7.39
CA THR A 151 -12.24 -4.37 6.98
C THR A 151 -12.87 -5.31 8.00
N MET A 152 -12.72 -5.04 9.31
CA MET A 152 -13.40 -5.80 10.35
C MET A 152 -14.91 -5.68 10.28
N ILE A 153 -15.46 -4.48 10.04
CA ILE A 153 -16.90 -4.29 9.86
C ILE A 153 -17.40 -5.10 8.67
N VAL A 154 -16.72 -5.07 7.53
CA VAL A 154 -17.11 -5.83 6.34
C VAL A 154 -17.01 -7.33 6.57
N PHE A 155 -15.95 -7.78 7.23
CA PHE A 155 -15.78 -9.19 7.59
C PHE A 155 -16.88 -9.68 8.54
N GLY A 156 -17.22 -8.89 9.56
CA GLY A 156 -18.32 -9.20 10.49
C GLY A 156 -19.69 -9.24 9.79
N LEU A 157 -19.98 -8.24 8.94
CA LEU A 157 -21.23 -8.18 8.16
C LEU A 157 -21.39 -9.36 7.18
N ALA A 158 -20.28 -9.90 6.69
CA ALA A 158 -20.28 -11.09 5.83
C ALA A 158 -20.45 -12.41 6.61
N GLY A 159 -20.56 -12.36 7.94
CA GLY A 159 -20.74 -13.52 8.82
C GLY A 159 -19.48 -13.96 9.56
N GLY A 160 -18.33 -13.35 9.29
CA GLY A 160 -17.03 -13.75 9.86
C GLY A 160 -16.91 -13.63 11.39
N GLU A 161 -17.81 -12.90 12.05
CA GLU A 161 -17.85 -12.79 13.52
C GLU A 161 -18.53 -13.99 14.21
N VAL A 162 -19.48 -14.64 13.52
CA VAL A 162 -20.29 -15.76 14.06
C VAL A 162 -19.62 -17.10 13.80
N ILE A 163 -18.75 -17.13 12.79
CA ILE A 163 -18.00 -18.30 12.32
C ILE A 163 -16.77 -18.47 13.24
N THR A 164 -16.93 -19.10 14.42
CA THR A 164 -15.82 -19.38 15.36
C THR A 164 -15.25 -20.80 15.25
N GLY A 165 -15.59 -21.52 14.18
CA GLY A 165 -15.18 -22.89 13.89
C GLY A 165 -16.36 -23.70 13.33
N PRO A 166 -16.12 -24.81 12.62
CA PRO A 166 -17.19 -25.59 11.98
C PRO A 166 -18.23 -26.10 12.98
N CYS A 167 -17.81 -26.32 14.23
CA CYS A 167 -18.66 -26.83 15.31
C CYS A 167 -18.98 -25.80 16.41
N GLN A 168 -18.42 -24.58 16.32
CA GLN A 168 -18.50 -23.58 17.38
C GLN A 168 -19.39 -22.41 16.90
N GLY A 169 -20.68 -22.48 17.25
CA GLY A 169 -21.70 -21.50 16.84
C GLY A 169 -23.09 -22.11 16.56
N MET A 170 -23.20 -23.43 16.45
CA MET A 170 -24.47 -24.12 16.21
C MET A 170 -25.23 -24.36 17.52
N GLY A 171 -26.50 -23.94 17.57
CA GLY A 171 -27.34 -23.99 18.77
C GLY A 171 -27.67 -25.39 19.29
N ALA A 172 -28.32 -25.44 20.45
CA ALA A 172 -28.57 -26.61 21.31
C ALA A 172 -29.42 -27.78 20.74
N GLY A 173 -29.58 -27.87 19.42
CA GLY A 173 -30.28 -28.96 18.72
C GLY A 173 -29.40 -29.75 17.75
N PHE A 174 -28.10 -29.44 17.65
CA PHE A 174 -27.17 -30.09 16.73
C PHE A 174 -26.25 -31.10 17.43
N ASP A 175 -26.00 -32.22 16.78
CA ASP A 175 -25.07 -33.24 17.28
C ASP A 175 -23.63 -32.80 17.05
N VAL A 176 -23.05 -32.19 18.08
CA VAL A 176 -21.65 -31.72 18.11
C VAL A 176 -20.68 -32.88 17.87
N ALA A 177 -21.02 -34.12 18.23
CA ALA A 177 -20.14 -35.26 18.02
C ALA A 177 -19.95 -35.56 16.53
N THR A 178 -21.04 -35.58 15.75
CA THR A 178 -20.98 -35.75 14.29
C THR A 178 -20.19 -34.62 13.61
N CYS A 179 -20.28 -33.39 14.12
CA CYS A 179 -19.51 -32.27 13.58
C CYS A 179 -18.00 -32.42 13.85
N LEU A 180 -17.61 -32.77 15.08
CA LEU A 180 -16.20 -32.97 15.43
C LEU A 180 -15.58 -34.13 14.64
N GLU A 181 -16.35 -35.20 14.37
CA GLU A 181 -15.91 -36.29 13.48
C GLU A 181 -15.67 -35.80 12.03
N GLN A 182 -16.54 -34.92 11.51
CA GLN A 182 -16.38 -34.35 10.16
C GLN A 182 -15.21 -33.34 10.09
N GLU A 183 -14.99 -32.57 11.15
CA GLU A 183 -13.85 -31.66 11.28
C GLU A 183 -12.53 -32.44 11.31
N GLU A 184 -12.45 -33.53 12.07
CA GLU A 184 -11.27 -34.40 12.14
C GLU A 184 -11.03 -35.16 10.83
N ALA A 185 -12.09 -35.53 10.13
CA ALA A 185 -12.02 -36.09 8.78
C ALA A 185 -11.65 -35.07 7.69
N GLY A 186 -11.70 -33.76 8.00
CA GLY A 186 -11.43 -32.67 7.06
C GLY A 186 -12.46 -32.58 5.92
N GLY A 187 -13.69 -33.06 6.15
CA GLY A 187 -14.73 -33.08 5.13
C GLY A 187 -16.07 -33.59 5.62
N GLY A 188 -17.15 -33.08 5.02
CA GLY A 188 -18.53 -33.39 5.38
C GLY A 188 -19.44 -32.21 5.10
N ALA A 189 -20.74 -32.46 4.90
CA ALA A 189 -21.69 -31.42 4.46
C ALA A 189 -21.73 -30.17 5.34
N LEU A 190 -21.48 -30.33 6.64
CA LEU A 190 -21.51 -29.25 7.62
C LEU A 190 -20.19 -28.48 7.66
N PHE A 191 -19.06 -29.19 7.51
CA PHE A 191 -17.74 -28.58 7.33
C PHE A 191 -17.64 -27.81 6.00
N ASP A 192 -18.17 -28.37 4.92
CA ASP A 192 -18.16 -27.76 3.58
C ASP A 192 -19.00 -26.47 3.54
N ALA A 193 -20.16 -26.47 4.22
CA ALA A 193 -20.99 -25.26 4.36
C ALA A 193 -20.27 -24.16 5.14
N TRP A 194 -19.60 -24.52 6.24
CA TRP A 194 -18.79 -23.58 7.02
C TRP A 194 -17.60 -23.04 6.22
N ASP A 195 -16.85 -23.89 5.51
CA ASP A 195 -15.72 -23.46 4.68
C ASP A 195 -16.19 -22.52 3.57
N GLN A 196 -17.36 -22.76 2.99
CA GLN A 196 -17.95 -21.88 1.97
C GLN A 196 -18.30 -20.49 2.54
N GLU A 197 -19.03 -20.40 3.65
CA GLU A 197 -19.37 -19.11 4.28
C GLU A 197 -18.11 -18.33 4.70
N LEU A 198 -17.11 -19.04 5.22
CA LEU A 198 -15.85 -18.44 5.60
C LEU A 198 -15.03 -17.96 4.39
N ARG A 199 -15.07 -18.68 3.25
CA ARG A 199 -14.48 -18.22 1.99
C ARG A 199 -15.14 -16.94 1.49
N GLU A 200 -16.46 -16.83 1.58
CA GLU A 200 -17.19 -15.60 1.21
C GLU A 200 -16.77 -14.42 2.10
N SER A 201 -16.76 -14.61 3.43
CA SER A 201 -16.29 -13.61 4.38
C SER A 201 -14.84 -13.16 4.12
N ARG A 202 -13.93 -14.10 3.87
CA ARG A 202 -12.53 -13.81 3.52
C ARG A 202 -12.40 -13.08 2.19
N THR A 203 -13.23 -13.42 1.21
CA THR A 203 -13.25 -12.72 -0.10
C THR A 203 -13.69 -11.27 0.07
N MET A 204 -14.68 -11.02 0.92
CA MET A 204 -15.14 -9.67 1.26
C MET A 204 -14.03 -8.86 1.94
N ALA A 205 -13.36 -9.44 2.95
CA ALA A 205 -12.23 -8.81 3.62
C ALA A 205 -11.05 -8.55 2.66
N PHE A 206 -10.70 -9.52 1.82
CA PHE A 206 -9.67 -9.39 0.79
C PHE A 206 -9.97 -8.25 -0.19
N SER A 207 -11.20 -8.20 -0.71
CA SER A 207 -11.63 -7.21 -1.68
C SER A 207 -11.64 -5.80 -1.09
N VAL A 208 -12.23 -5.61 0.10
CA VAL A 208 -12.24 -4.30 0.75
C VAL A 208 -10.85 -3.83 1.12
N PHE A 209 -9.97 -4.74 1.57
CA PHE A 209 -8.60 -4.38 1.92
C PHE A 209 -7.79 -3.91 0.70
N ILE A 210 -7.95 -4.55 -0.46
CA ILE A 210 -7.32 -4.09 -1.70
C ILE A 210 -7.91 -2.76 -2.16
N VAL A 211 -9.23 -2.59 -2.15
CA VAL A 211 -9.85 -1.32 -2.56
C VAL A 211 -9.46 -0.18 -1.60
N TYR A 212 -9.27 -0.46 -0.31
CA TYR A 212 -8.70 0.48 0.65
C TYR A 212 -7.32 0.97 0.21
N GLN A 213 -6.45 0.06 -0.23
CA GLN A 213 -5.12 0.42 -0.74
C GLN A 213 -5.21 1.30 -1.99
N LEU A 214 -6.15 1.00 -2.89
CA LEU A 214 -6.41 1.81 -4.09
C LEU A 214 -6.92 3.23 -3.77
N PHE A 215 -7.65 3.42 -2.68
CA PHE A 215 -7.98 4.77 -2.22
C PHE A 215 -6.82 5.42 -1.44
N ASN A 216 -6.08 4.63 -0.67
CA ASN A 216 -4.96 5.11 0.13
C ASN A 216 -3.77 5.58 -0.72
N VAL A 217 -3.50 4.97 -1.88
CA VAL A 217 -2.46 5.45 -2.81
C VAL A 217 -2.76 6.88 -3.26
N LEU A 218 -4.04 7.24 -3.42
CA LEU A 218 -4.43 8.61 -3.74
C LEU A 218 -4.04 9.55 -2.60
N ASN A 219 -4.39 9.20 -1.35
CA ASN A 219 -4.03 9.98 -0.16
C ASN A 219 -2.51 10.21 -0.02
N CYS A 220 -1.72 9.17 -0.27
CA CYS A 220 -0.26 9.18 -0.18
C CYS A 220 0.41 10.02 -1.27
N ARG A 221 -0.32 10.45 -2.31
CA ARG A 221 0.18 11.35 -3.36
C ARG A 221 0.59 12.71 -2.82
N SER A 222 -0.05 13.16 -1.72
CA SER A 222 0.21 14.46 -1.12
C SER A 222 0.02 14.41 0.39
N GLY A 223 1.09 14.73 1.14
CA GLY A 223 1.04 14.75 2.60
C GLY A 223 0.30 15.96 3.20
N ASN A 224 0.30 17.12 2.51
CA ASN A 224 -0.16 18.40 3.08
C ASN A 224 -1.14 19.21 2.20
N ARG A 225 -1.32 18.85 0.93
CA ARG A 225 -2.33 19.49 0.06
C ARG A 225 -3.49 18.54 -0.19
N SER A 226 -4.70 19.10 -0.26
CA SER A 226 -5.91 18.33 -0.56
C SER A 226 -5.91 17.87 -2.00
N ILE A 227 -6.17 16.58 -2.21
CA ILE A 227 -6.17 15.98 -3.54
C ILE A 227 -7.42 16.38 -4.31
N VAL A 228 -8.55 16.41 -3.61
CA VAL A 228 -9.86 16.74 -4.17
C VAL A 228 -9.94 18.21 -4.61
N PHE A 229 -9.34 19.12 -3.84
CA PHE A 229 -9.49 20.56 -4.03
C PHE A 229 -8.32 21.23 -4.74
N ASP A 230 -7.07 20.75 -4.57
CA ASP A 230 -5.89 21.45 -5.12
C ASP A 230 -5.21 20.70 -6.28
N LEU A 231 -5.17 19.37 -6.25
CA LEU A 231 -4.36 18.58 -7.17
C LEU A 231 -5.18 17.88 -8.27
N GLY A 232 -6.45 17.59 -8.04
CA GLY A 232 -7.34 16.86 -8.94
C GLY A 232 -7.09 15.35 -8.94
N VAL A 233 -8.12 14.53 -8.67
CA VAL A 233 -7.99 13.07 -8.48
C VAL A 233 -7.28 12.39 -9.66
N PHE A 234 -7.64 12.74 -10.90
CA PHE A 234 -7.11 12.10 -12.12
C PHE A 234 -5.86 12.77 -12.71
N SER A 235 -5.20 13.67 -12.00
CA SER A 235 -4.07 14.42 -12.57
C SER A 235 -2.85 13.56 -12.90
N ASN A 236 -2.61 12.46 -12.18
CA ASN A 236 -1.47 11.58 -12.44
C ASN A 236 -1.91 10.36 -13.23
N ARG A 237 -1.53 10.31 -14.51
CA ARG A 237 -1.86 9.19 -15.41
C ARG A 237 -1.27 7.87 -14.93
N ALA A 238 -0.07 7.87 -14.35
CA ALA A 238 0.57 6.64 -13.86
C ALA A 238 -0.23 6.03 -12.70
N ILE A 239 -0.66 6.83 -11.72
CA ILE A 239 -1.48 6.35 -10.60
C ILE A 239 -2.85 5.89 -11.10
N ASN A 240 -3.46 6.58 -12.06
CA ASN A 240 -4.72 6.14 -12.65
C ASN A 240 -4.58 4.78 -13.35
N TYR A 241 -3.54 4.59 -14.18
CA TYR A 241 -3.29 3.32 -14.85
C TYR A 241 -2.99 2.21 -13.84
N ALA A 242 -2.17 2.48 -12.82
CA ALA A 242 -1.90 1.52 -11.76
C ALA A 242 -3.17 1.11 -11.01
N THR A 243 -4.03 2.07 -10.66
CA THR A 243 -5.31 1.82 -9.99
C THR A 243 -6.25 0.98 -10.86
N MET A 244 -6.31 1.28 -12.17
CA MET A 244 -7.11 0.51 -13.12
C MET A 244 -6.59 -0.92 -13.30
N ILE A 245 -5.27 -1.10 -13.36
CA ILE A 245 -4.62 -2.41 -13.46
C ILE A 245 -4.90 -3.24 -12.19
N SER A 246 -4.66 -2.68 -11.00
CA SER A 246 -4.90 -3.38 -9.74
C SER A 246 -6.39 -3.68 -9.51
N MET A 247 -7.30 -2.77 -9.89
CA MET A 247 -8.74 -3.04 -9.87
C MET A 247 -9.13 -4.14 -10.85
N GLY A 248 -8.57 -4.14 -12.06
CA GLY A 248 -8.78 -5.20 -13.04
C GLY A 248 -8.29 -6.57 -12.55
N LEU A 249 -7.10 -6.62 -11.94
CA LEU A 249 -6.57 -7.82 -11.31
C LEU A 249 -7.45 -8.32 -10.16
N LEU A 250 -7.98 -7.41 -9.33
CA LEU A 250 -8.91 -7.76 -8.26
C LEU A 250 -10.18 -8.40 -8.83
N LEU A 251 -10.77 -7.81 -9.87
CA LEU A 251 -11.95 -8.36 -10.53
C LEU A 251 -11.67 -9.74 -11.13
N ILE A 252 -10.48 -9.95 -11.71
CA ILE A 252 -10.07 -11.25 -12.24
C ILE A 252 -9.95 -12.30 -11.11
N PHE A 253 -9.34 -11.96 -9.97
CA PHE A 253 -9.19 -12.94 -8.87
C PHE A 253 -10.49 -13.28 -8.14
N VAL A 254 -11.43 -12.33 -8.08
CA VAL A 254 -12.71 -12.54 -7.39
C VAL A 254 -13.75 -13.12 -8.34
N GLN A 255 -14.04 -12.45 -9.47
CA GLN A 255 -15.06 -12.93 -10.41
C GLN A 255 -14.57 -14.09 -11.28
N GLY A 256 -13.26 -14.17 -11.51
CA GLY A 256 -12.62 -15.30 -12.16
C GLY A 256 -12.20 -16.40 -11.18
N ALA A 257 -12.76 -16.46 -9.96
CA ALA A 257 -12.41 -17.49 -8.97
C ALA A 257 -12.59 -18.92 -9.53
N GLY A 258 -13.56 -19.16 -10.42
CA GLY A 258 -13.75 -20.46 -11.09
C GLY A 258 -12.83 -20.72 -12.29
N MET A 259 -11.93 -19.81 -12.64
CA MET A 259 -11.06 -19.95 -13.81
C MET A 259 -9.84 -20.84 -13.49
N PRO A 260 -9.54 -21.87 -14.32
CA PRO A 260 -8.32 -22.65 -14.17
C PRO A 260 -7.11 -21.82 -14.61
N LEU A 261 -5.99 -21.93 -13.88
CA LEU A 261 -4.76 -21.24 -14.25
C LEU A 261 -4.14 -21.86 -15.51
N PRO A 262 -3.52 -21.05 -16.40
CA PRO A 262 -2.94 -21.54 -17.64
C PRO A 262 -1.72 -22.47 -17.45
N PHE A 263 -1.18 -22.58 -16.23
CA PHE A 263 0.04 -23.32 -15.93
C PHE A 263 -0.18 -24.52 -14.98
N GLY A 264 -1.42 -25.01 -14.81
CA GLY A 264 -1.71 -26.24 -14.07
C GLY A 264 -3.20 -26.44 -13.79
N ASP A 265 -3.58 -27.60 -13.23
CA ASP A 265 -4.97 -27.94 -12.86
C ASP A 265 -5.48 -27.20 -11.60
N VAL A 266 -4.86 -26.07 -11.23
CA VAL A 266 -5.21 -25.30 -10.03
C VAL A 266 -6.17 -24.18 -10.40
N VAL A 267 -7.31 -24.14 -9.71
CA VAL A 267 -8.33 -23.09 -9.83
C VAL A 267 -7.93 -21.89 -8.97
N VAL A 268 -8.13 -20.68 -9.47
CA VAL A 268 -7.79 -19.42 -8.77
C VAL A 268 -8.45 -19.34 -7.39
N GLY A 269 -9.72 -19.74 -7.30
CA GLY A 269 -10.51 -19.74 -6.07
C GLY A 269 -9.96 -20.68 -5.00
N ASP A 270 -9.34 -21.80 -5.37
CA ASP A 270 -8.74 -22.72 -4.40
C ASP A 270 -7.37 -22.23 -3.91
N LEU A 271 -6.62 -21.56 -4.77
CA LEU A 271 -5.33 -20.96 -4.40
C LEU A 271 -5.50 -19.81 -3.40
N LEU A 272 -6.50 -18.94 -3.66
CA LEU A 272 -6.73 -17.73 -2.86
C LEU A 272 -7.84 -17.89 -1.83
N LYS A 273 -8.51 -19.05 -1.79
CA LYS A 273 -9.73 -19.27 -1.00
C LYS A 273 -10.77 -18.16 -1.25
N THR A 274 -10.99 -17.84 -2.53
CA THR A 274 -11.91 -16.78 -2.96
C THR A 274 -13.14 -17.33 -3.66
N THR A 275 -14.26 -16.62 -3.51
CA THR A 275 -15.53 -16.89 -4.19
C THR A 275 -15.96 -15.68 -5.02
N ALA A 276 -16.93 -15.85 -5.92
CA ALA A 276 -17.48 -14.73 -6.69
C ALA A 276 -18.41 -13.88 -5.79
N LEU A 277 -18.23 -12.56 -5.82
CA LEU A 277 -19.04 -11.62 -5.04
C LEU A 277 -20.22 -11.09 -5.86
N GLU A 278 -21.34 -10.84 -5.19
CA GLU A 278 -22.51 -10.23 -5.81
C GLU A 278 -22.29 -8.73 -6.10
N SER A 279 -23.15 -8.14 -6.95
CA SER A 279 -23.08 -6.70 -7.24
C SER A 279 -23.31 -5.82 -5.99
N GLN A 280 -24.06 -6.34 -5.01
CA GLN A 280 -24.37 -5.65 -3.75
C GLN A 280 -23.12 -5.56 -2.86
N ASP A 281 -22.35 -6.65 -2.81
CA ASP A 281 -21.10 -6.76 -2.07
C ASP A 281 -20.06 -5.76 -2.57
N TRP A 282 -19.95 -5.61 -3.89
CA TRP A 282 -19.06 -4.60 -4.49
C TRP A 282 -19.42 -3.17 -4.08
N LEU A 283 -20.71 -2.87 -3.93
CA LEU A 283 -21.14 -1.56 -3.45
C LEU A 283 -20.68 -1.33 -2.01
N VAL A 284 -20.85 -2.31 -1.13
CA VAL A 284 -20.37 -2.25 0.26
C VAL A 284 -18.85 -2.07 0.30
N VAL A 285 -18.12 -2.88 -0.48
CA VAL A 285 -16.65 -2.81 -0.60
C VAL A 285 -16.19 -1.41 -1.00
N VAL A 286 -16.76 -0.84 -2.06
CA VAL A 286 -16.36 0.49 -2.55
C VAL A 286 -16.75 1.59 -1.56
N LEU A 287 -17.95 1.53 -1.00
CA LEU A 287 -18.45 2.54 -0.05
C LEU A 287 -17.58 2.57 1.20
N VAL A 288 -17.35 1.41 1.82
CA VAL A 288 -16.53 1.28 3.02
C VAL A 288 -15.09 1.68 2.70
N ALA A 289 -14.50 1.19 1.61
CA ALA A 289 -13.13 1.51 1.25
C ALA A 289 -12.92 3.02 0.96
N SER A 290 -13.92 3.71 0.43
CA SER A 290 -13.84 5.16 0.16
C SER A 290 -13.69 6.00 1.43
N THR A 291 -14.02 5.46 2.61
CA THR A 291 -13.89 6.17 3.88
C THR A 291 -12.46 6.58 4.20
N VAL A 292 -11.44 5.82 3.77
CA VAL A 292 -10.03 6.19 3.99
C VAL A 292 -9.67 7.48 3.25
N LEU A 293 -10.21 7.68 2.05
CA LEU A 293 -10.03 8.90 1.26
C LEU A 293 -10.69 10.08 1.98
N VAL A 294 -11.95 9.91 2.40
CA VAL A 294 -12.73 10.96 3.07
C VAL A 294 -12.09 11.37 4.40
N MET A 295 -11.66 10.41 5.20
CA MET A 295 -11.07 10.65 6.52
C MET A 295 -9.72 11.38 6.44
N ASP A 296 -8.87 11.03 5.48
CA ASP A 296 -7.60 11.74 5.30
C ASP A 296 -7.78 13.16 4.75
N GLU A 297 -8.73 13.35 3.81
CA GLU A 297 -9.07 14.69 3.32
C GLU A 297 -9.64 15.57 4.44
N PHE A 298 -10.52 15.03 5.28
CA PHE A 298 -11.02 15.74 6.45
C PHE A 298 -9.89 16.15 7.41
N ARG A 299 -8.94 15.25 7.69
CA ARG A 299 -7.75 15.54 8.48
C ARG A 299 -6.89 16.66 7.87
N LYS A 300 -6.67 16.62 6.54
CA LYS A 300 -5.93 17.66 5.80
C LYS A 300 -6.60 19.02 5.92
N ILE A 301 -7.93 19.08 5.76
CA ILE A 301 -8.72 20.31 5.89
C ILE A 301 -8.58 20.91 7.29
N ILE A 302 -8.72 20.09 8.34
CA ILE A 302 -8.55 20.54 9.74
C ILE A 302 -7.14 21.12 9.96
N ARG A 303 -6.11 20.43 9.51
CA ARG A 303 -4.72 20.90 9.66
C ARG A 303 -4.49 22.24 8.94
N LEU A 304 -5.07 22.43 7.76
CA LEU A 304 -5.01 23.69 7.02
C LEU A 304 -5.76 24.83 7.74
N ALA A 305 -6.89 24.53 8.38
CA ALA A 305 -7.64 25.51 9.17
C ALA A 305 -6.86 25.97 10.42
N LEU A 306 -6.23 25.02 11.14
CA LEU A 306 -5.42 25.32 12.32
C LEU A 306 -4.19 26.17 11.98
N THR A 307 -3.47 25.81 10.91
CA THR A 307 -2.25 26.55 10.49
C THR A 307 -2.52 27.95 9.93
N LYS A 308 -3.73 28.22 9.41
CA LYS A 308 -4.13 29.59 9.04
C LYS A 308 -4.40 30.47 10.27
N THR A 309 -4.86 29.87 11.36
CA THR A 309 -5.17 30.58 12.61
C THR A 309 -3.90 31.04 13.33
N ASP A 310 -2.80 30.27 13.24
CA ASP A 310 -1.49 30.66 13.80
C ASP A 310 -0.76 31.77 13.00
N ARG A 311 -1.25 32.14 11.82
CA ARG A 311 -0.66 33.18 10.96
C ARG A 311 -1.47 34.48 10.91
N ALA A 312 -2.62 34.54 11.59
CA ALA A 312 -3.49 35.71 11.70
C ALA A 312 -3.33 36.37 13.07
#